data_AF-A0A2E2EEC8-F1
#
_entry.id   AF-A0A2E2EEC8-F1
#
_cell.length_a   1.000
_cell.length_b   1.000
_cell.length_c   1.000
_cell.angle_alpha   90.00
_cell.angle_beta   90.00
_cell.angle_gamma   90.00
#
_symmetry.space_group_name_H-M   'P 1'
#
loop_
_entity.id
_entity.type
_entity.pdbx_description
1 polymer ?
#
loop_
_entity_poly.entity_id
_entity_poly.type
_entity_poly.pdbx_seq_one_letter_code
_entity_poly.pdbx_strand_id
1 'polypeptide(L)'
;MSLTAKDNGKKWIQSSVAIGCMLLVYIQITFFTQMAEWFELESKIKFYMAITQFISVLTALGVFIYIIKNPKTSSFLEEVYQEAVKVVWPDKNETVKHTIGIMIGVTIVGTLLAVFDLAATWLLSLIN
;
A
#
# COMPACT_ATOMS: atom_id res chain seq x y z
N MET A 1 35.29 -15.94 -8.87
CA MET A 1 35.11 -14.80 -9.81
C MET A 1 33.80 -15.04 -10.55
N SER A 2 32.70 -14.46 -10.06
CA SER A 2 31.39 -14.49 -10.73
C SER A 2 30.99 -13.05 -10.96
N LEU A 3 30.79 -12.72 -12.22
CA LEU A 3 30.47 -11.40 -12.78
C LEU A 3 29.01 -11.01 -12.48
N THR A 4 28.56 -11.10 -11.23
CA THR A 4 27.30 -10.46 -10.83
C THR A 4 27.61 -8.99 -10.60
N ALA A 5 27.48 -8.20 -11.67
CA ALA A 5 27.47 -6.75 -11.59
C ALA A 5 26.59 -6.34 -10.39
N LYS A 6 27.16 -5.56 -9.48
CA LYS A 6 26.47 -4.99 -8.32
C LYS A 6 25.31 -4.15 -8.86
N ASP A 7 24.12 -4.76 -8.97
CA ASP A 7 22.94 -4.08 -9.48
C ASP A 7 22.46 -3.13 -8.38
N ASN A 8 22.78 -1.85 -8.57
CA ASN A 8 22.40 -0.79 -7.63
C ASN A 8 20.89 -0.50 -7.67
N GLY A 9 20.07 -1.30 -8.37
CA GLY A 9 18.61 -1.22 -8.32
C GLY A 9 18.02 0.06 -8.91
N LYS A 10 18.84 0.92 -9.52
CA LYS A 10 18.45 2.29 -9.92
C LYS A 10 17.20 2.33 -10.80
N LYS A 11 17.05 1.37 -11.72
CA LYS A 11 15.86 1.26 -12.59
C LYS A 11 14.60 0.95 -11.78
N TRP A 12 14.70 0.03 -10.82
CA TRP A 12 13.59 -0.37 -9.95
C TRP A 12 13.18 0.77 -9.01
N ILE A 13 14.17 1.48 -8.45
CA ILE A 13 13.94 2.65 -7.60
C ILE A 13 13.27 3.77 -8.39
N GLN A 14 13.77 4.11 -9.59
CA GLN A 14 13.16 5.14 -10.41
C GLN A 14 11.74 4.75 -10.86
N SER A 15 11.51 3.48 -11.16
CA SER A 15 10.19 2.97 -11.55
C SER A 15 9.20 3.02 -10.38
N SER A 16 9.61 2.63 -9.17
CA SER A 16 8.74 2.67 -7.99
C SER A 16 8.37 4.11 -7.59
N VAL A 17 9.34 5.03 -7.64
CA VAL A 17 9.09 6.46 -7.41
C VAL A 17 8.17 7.04 -8.49
N ALA A 18 8.35 6.66 -9.77
CA ALA A 18 7.47 7.10 -10.85
C ALA A 18 6.02 6.61 -10.66
N ILE A 19 5.82 5.35 -10.28
CA ILE A 19 4.50 4.80 -9.95
C ILE A 19 3.89 5.56 -8.77
N GLY A 20 4.68 5.83 -7.71
CA GLY A 20 4.26 6.64 -6.58
C GLY A 20 3.79 8.04 -7.01
N CYS A 21 4.53 8.69 -7.91
CA CYS A 21 4.15 9.99 -8.45
C CYS A 21 2.88 9.92 -9.31
N MET A 22 2.65 8.86 -10.10
CA MET A 22 1.38 8.66 -10.82
C MET A 22 0.20 8.52 -9.86
N LEU A 23 0.37 7.78 -8.76
CA LEU A 23 -0.65 7.67 -7.72
C LEU A 23 -0.92 9.03 -7.06
N LEU A 24 0.13 9.82 -6.79
CA LEU A 24 -0.03 11.18 -6.27
C LEU A 24 -0.84 12.07 -7.22
N VAL A 25 -0.59 12.01 -8.54
CA VAL A 25 -1.40 12.74 -9.54
C VAL A 25 -2.86 12.32 -9.45
N TYR A 26 -3.13 11.01 -9.43
CA TYR A 26 -4.49 10.48 -9.35
C TYR A 26 -5.20 10.97 -8.09
N ILE A 27 -4.58 10.82 -6.92
CA ILE A 27 -5.13 11.26 -5.64
C ILE A 27 -5.41 12.77 -5.66
N GLN A 28 -4.48 13.55 -6.20
CA GLN A 28 -4.60 15.01 -6.20
C GLN A 28 -5.71 15.49 -7.14
N ILE A 29 -5.87 14.87 -8.32
CA ILE A 29 -7.01 15.14 -9.22
C ILE A 29 -8.33 14.79 -8.53
N THR A 30 -8.47 13.58 -7.97
CA THR A 30 -9.71 13.17 -7.28
C THR A 30 -10.05 14.11 -6.14
N PHE A 31 -9.06 14.52 -5.35
CA PHE A 31 -9.25 15.47 -4.25
C PHE A 31 -9.76 16.83 -4.75
N PHE A 32 -9.12 17.41 -5.77
CA PHE A 32 -9.53 18.69 -6.31
C PHE A 32 -10.89 18.63 -6.99
N THR A 33 -11.20 17.58 -7.76
CA THR A 33 -12.54 17.39 -8.34
C THR A 33 -13.61 17.30 -7.25
N GLN A 34 -13.37 16.56 -6.18
CA GLN A 34 -14.31 16.49 -5.05
C GLN A 34 -14.56 17.86 -4.41
N MET A 35 -13.49 18.66 -4.25
CA MET A 35 -13.61 20.04 -3.79
C MET A 35 -14.36 20.93 -4.79
N ALA A 36 -14.17 20.71 -6.09
CA ALA A 36 -14.84 21.46 -7.14
C ALA A 36 -16.35 21.35 -7.06
N GLU A 37 -16.84 20.13 -6.85
CA GLU A 37 -18.25 19.83 -6.68
C GLU A 37 -18.82 20.48 -5.43
N TRP A 38 -18.12 20.37 -4.29
CA TRP A 38 -18.60 20.92 -3.01
C TRP A 38 -18.67 22.45 -3.00
N PHE A 39 -17.81 23.14 -3.75
CA PHE A 39 -17.75 24.59 -3.79
C PHE A 39 -18.28 25.21 -5.09
N GLU A 40 -18.88 24.40 -5.97
CA GLU A 40 -19.32 24.79 -7.32
C GLU A 40 -18.24 25.56 -8.12
N LEU A 41 -16.97 25.22 -7.92
CA LEU A 41 -15.82 25.95 -8.48
C LEU A 41 -15.77 25.88 -10.02
N GLU A 42 -16.37 24.83 -10.59
CA GLU A 42 -16.51 24.67 -12.05
C GLU A 42 -17.32 25.81 -12.68
N SER A 43 -18.28 26.38 -11.95
CA SER A 43 -19.09 27.52 -12.43
C SER A 43 -18.34 28.85 -12.40
N LYS A 44 -17.32 28.96 -11.54
CA LYS A 44 -16.56 30.20 -11.33
C LYS A 44 -15.28 30.26 -12.18
N ILE A 45 -14.70 29.11 -12.49
CA ILE A 45 -13.41 29.01 -13.19
C ILE A 45 -13.59 28.22 -14.49
N LYS A 46 -13.52 28.92 -15.63
CA LYS A 46 -13.77 28.37 -16.97
C LYS A 46 -12.84 27.21 -17.39
N PHE A 47 -11.65 27.11 -16.79
CA PHE A 47 -10.64 26.09 -17.10
C PHE A 47 -10.26 25.24 -15.88
N TYR A 48 -11.19 25.04 -14.95
CA TYR A 48 -10.92 24.34 -13.68
C TYR A 48 -10.28 22.97 -13.88
N MET A 49 -10.85 22.13 -14.76
CA MET A 49 -10.34 20.78 -15.02
C MET A 49 -8.90 20.77 -15.53
N ALA A 50 -8.57 21.63 -16.50
CA ALA A 50 -7.23 21.72 -17.08
C ALA A 50 -6.20 22.24 -16.07
N ILE A 51 -6.57 23.24 -15.25
CA ILE A 51 -5.71 23.80 -14.21
C ILE A 51 -5.41 22.75 -13.15
N THR A 52 -6.41 22.01 -12.69
CA THR A 52 -6.27 20.94 -11.70
C THR A 52 -5.32 19.85 -12.18
N GLN A 53 -5.47 19.39 -13.42
CA GLN A 53 -4.57 18.40 -14.02
C GLN A 53 -3.14 18.94 -14.11
N PHE A 54 -2.97 20.19 -14.58
CA PHE A 54 -1.67 20.80 -14.73
C PHE A 54 -0.93 20.97 -13.40
N ILE A 55 -1.62 21.47 -12.36
CA ILE A 55 -1.04 21.62 -11.02
C ILE A 55 -0.66 20.24 -10.46
N SER A 56 -1.53 19.24 -10.59
CA SER A 56 -1.28 17.89 -10.08
C SER A 56 -0.06 17.22 -10.74
N VAL A 57 0.11 17.41 -12.05
CA VAL A 57 1.28 16.89 -12.78
C VAL A 57 2.54 17.65 -12.39
N LEU A 58 2.47 18.98 -12.26
CA LEU A 58 3.61 19.80 -11.85
C LEU A 58 4.10 19.47 -10.43
N THR A 59 3.19 19.31 -9.48
CA THR A 59 3.54 18.93 -8.11
C THR A 59 4.19 17.56 -8.09
N ALA A 60 3.63 16.57 -8.79
CA ALA A 60 4.20 15.22 -8.87
C ALA A 60 5.58 15.20 -9.55
N LEU A 61 5.78 15.96 -10.63
CA LEU A 61 7.10 16.12 -11.27
C LEU A 61 8.11 16.79 -10.34
N GLY A 62 7.70 17.82 -9.61
CA GLY A 62 8.54 18.49 -8.60
C GLY A 62 8.99 17.51 -7.52
N VAL A 63 8.08 16.69 -7.00
CA VAL A 63 8.38 15.64 -6.02
C VAL A 63 9.33 14.59 -6.61
N PHE A 64 9.09 14.12 -7.83
CA PHE A 64 9.94 13.14 -8.50
C PHE A 64 11.39 13.63 -8.62
N ILE A 65 11.57 14.86 -9.13
CA ILE A 65 12.89 15.47 -9.30
C ILE A 65 13.56 15.68 -7.93
N TYR A 66 12.81 16.12 -6.93
CA TYR A 66 13.33 16.33 -5.58
C TYR A 66 13.86 15.04 -4.97
N ILE A 67 13.11 13.94 -5.06
CA ILE A 67 13.49 12.62 -4.52
C ILE A 67 14.77 12.11 -5.17
N ILE A 68 14.90 12.22 -6.50
CA ILE A 68 16.05 11.68 -7.23
C ILE A 68 17.30 12.55 -7.06
N LYS A 69 17.15 13.88 -7.01
CA LYS A 69 18.29 14.79 -6.85
C LYS A 69 18.79 14.87 -5.41
N ASN A 70 17.95 14.60 -4.41
CA ASN A 70 18.35 14.71 -3.02
C ASN A 70 19.20 13.48 -2.62
N PRO A 71 20.50 13.66 -2.30
CA PRO A 71 21.40 12.54 -2.02
C PRO A 71 20.98 11.75 -0.78
N LYS A 72 20.34 12.39 0.21
CA LYS A 72 19.83 11.70 1.41
C LYS A 72 18.74 10.71 1.05
N THR A 73 17.77 11.16 0.26
CA THR A 73 16.63 10.32 -0.17
C THR A 73 17.09 9.24 -1.14
N SER A 74 17.97 9.58 -2.09
CA SER A 74 18.51 8.61 -3.04
C SER A 74 19.32 7.50 -2.36
N SER A 75 20.18 7.83 -1.39
CA SER A 75 20.95 6.82 -0.63
C SER A 75 20.03 5.92 0.19
N PHE A 76 19.03 6.50 0.85
CA PHE A 76 18.06 5.73 1.63
C PHE A 76 17.26 4.74 0.76
N LEU A 77 16.83 5.16 -0.43
CA LEU A 77 16.12 4.27 -1.35
C LEU A 77 17.01 3.14 -1.88
N GLU A 78 18.31 3.41 -2.06
CA GLU A 78 19.29 2.38 -2.41
C GLU A 78 19.46 1.37 -1.26
N GLU A 79 19.58 1.83 -0.03
CA GLU A 79 19.65 0.96 1.17
C GLU A 79 18.39 0.09 1.31
N VAL A 80 17.19 0.69 1.19
CA VAL A 80 15.92 -0.04 1.24
C VAL A 80 15.84 -1.10 0.14
N TYR A 81 16.30 -0.78 -1.08
CA TYR A 81 16.35 -1.77 -2.15
C TYR A 81 17.28 -2.93 -1.82
N GLN A 82 18.46 -2.65 -1.27
CA GLN A 82 19.40 -3.70 -0.86
C GLN A 82 18.83 -4.58 0.25
N GLU A 83 18.07 -4.03 1.19
CA GLU A 83 17.38 -4.84 2.22
C GLU A 83 16.20 -5.62 1.65
N ALA A 84 15.41 -5.03 0.75
CA ALA A 84 14.26 -5.68 0.14
C ALA A 84 14.66 -6.91 -0.69
N VAL A 85 15.80 -6.87 -1.38
CA VAL A 85 16.32 -8.02 -2.16
C VAL A 85 16.78 -9.18 -1.26
N LYS A 86 17.12 -8.91 0.01
CA LYS A 86 17.46 -9.97 0.98
C LYS A 86 16.23 -10.69 1.53
N VAL A 87 15.03 -10.10 1.39
CA VAL A 87 13.79 -10.71 1.86
C VAL A 87 13.50 -11.96 1.03
N VAL A 88 13.54 -13.11 1.68
CA VAL A 88 13.15 -14.39 1.07
C VAL A 88 11.63 -14.49 1.14
N TRP A 89 10.98 -14.41 -0.01
CA TRP A 89 9.53 -14.59 -0.10
C TRP A 89 9.19 -16.08 0.00
N PRO A 90 8.16 -16.45 0.78
CA PRO A 90 7.78 -17.84 0.95
C PRO A 90 7.26 -18.42 -0.37
N ASP A 91 7.63 -19.66 -0.65
CA ASP A 91 7.05 -20.40 -1.76
C ASP A 91 5.57 -20.69 -1.51
N LYS A 92 4.80 -20.88 -2.60
CA LYS A 92 3.36 -21.20 -2.54
C LYS A 92 3.06 -22.34 -1.55
N ASN A 93 3.91 -23.36 -1.49
CA ASN A 93 3.73 -24.49 -0.58
C ASN A 93 3.91 -24.08 0.88
N GLU A 94 4.89 -23.23 1.21
CA GLU A 94 5.09 -22.73 2.56
C GLU A 94 3.93 -21.82 2.98
N THR A 95 3.48 -20.92 2.09
CA THR A 95 2.30 -20.08 2.34
C THR A 95 1.06 -20.93 2.65
N VAL A 96 0.77 -21.95 1.83
CA VAL A 96 -0.39 -22.82 2.03
C VAL A 96 -0.30 -23.60 3.34
N LYS A 97 0.88 -24.13 3.69
CA LYS A 97 1.08 -24.82 4.99
C LYS A 97 0.81 -23.88 6.17
N HIS A 98 1.33 -22.66 6.13
CA HIS A 98 1.08 -21.66 7.17
C HIS A 98 -0.40 -21.29 7.25
N THR A 99 -1.08 -21.06 6.11
CA THR A 99 -2.51 -20.75 6.08
C THR A 99 -3.35 -21.89 6.64
N ILE A 100 -3.08 -23.14 6.27
CA ILE A 100 -3.79 -24.32 6.81
C ILE A 100 -3.55 -24.44 8.32
N GLY A 101 -2.31 -24.23 8.77
CA GLY A 101 -2.00 -24.25 10.20
C GLY A 101 -2.80 -23.22 10.99
N ILE A 102 -2.88 -21.98 10.49
CA ILE A 102 -3.70 -20.92 11.11
C ILE A 102 -5.19 -21.30 11.06
N MET A 103 -5.68 -21.78 9.92
CA MET A 103 -7.09 -22.18 9.75
C MET A 103 -7.50 -23.23 10.79
N ILE A 104 -6.68 -24.28 10.96
CA ILE A 104 -6.92 -25.32 11.97
C ILE A 104 -6.92 -24.71 13.38
N GLY A 105 -5.93 -23.87 13.70
CA GLY A 105 -5.85 -23.21 15.01
C GLY A 105 -7.09 -22.36 15.31
N VAL A 106 -7.54 -21.56 14.35
CA VAL A 106 -8.75 -20.74 14.48
C VAL A 106 -9.99 -21.61 14.62
N THR A 107 -10.11 -22.71 13.87
CA THR A 107 -11.24 -23.64 14.00
C THR A 107 -11.31 -24.26 15.39
N ILE A 108 -10.19 -24.72 15.94
CA ILE A 108 -10.16 -25.32 17.29
C ILE A 108 -10.61 -24.32 18.35
N VAL A 109 -10.07 -23.10 18.33
CA VAL A 109 -10.45 -22.05 19.28
C VAL A 109 -11.92 -21.67 19.11
N GLY A 110 -12.38 -21.52 17.86
CA GLY A 110 -13.77 -21.22 17.55
C GLY A 110 -14.73 -22.30 18.04
N THR A 111 -14.41 -23.59 17.85
CA THR A 111 -15.22 -24.70 18.35
C THR A 111 -15.25 -24.73 19.87
N LEU A 112 -14.12 -24.50 20.54
CA LEU A 112 -14.07 -24.45 22.00
C LEU A 112 -14.97 -23.34 22.54
N LEU A 113 -14.88 -22.13 21.99
CA LEU A 113 -15.75 -21.01 22.37
C LEU A 113 -17.24 -21.34 22.13
N ALA A 114 -17.56 -21.95 20.98
CA ALA A 114 -18.94 -22.37 20.68
C ALA A 114 -19.48 -23.38 21.71
N VAL A 115 -18.64 -24.31 22.20
CA VAL A 115 -19.04 -25.24 23.27
C VAL A 115 -19.32 -24.50 24.58
N PHE A 116 -18.50 -23.51 24.94
CA PHE A 116 -18.76 -22.67 26.12
C PHE A 116 -20.08 -21.90 26.00
N ASP A 117 -20.35 -21.31 24.83
CA ASP A 117 -21.59 -20.57 24.59
C ASP A 117 -22.82 -21.48 24.69
N LEU A 118 -22.75 -22.68 24.10
CA LEU A 118 -23.83 -23.68 24.19
C LEU A 118 -24.04 -24.17 25.62
N ALA A 119 -22.96 -24.43 26.37
CA ALA A 119 -23.04 -24.84 27.77
C ALA A 119 -23.64 -23.74 28.66
N ALA A 120 -23.24 -22.49 28.45
CA ALA A 120 -23.80 -21.34 29.16
C ALA A 120 -25.29 -21.15 28.84
N THR A 121 -25.67 -21.27 27.57
CA THR A 121 -27.07 -21.20 27.14
C THR A 121 -27.91 -22.32 27.75
N TRP A 122 -27.40 -23.55 27.78
CA TRP A 122 -28.06 -24.67 28.43
C TRP A 122 -28.23 -24.43 29.92
N LEU A 123 -27.20 -23.95 30.62
CA LEU A 123 -27.27 -23.64 32.05
C LEU A 123 -28.32 -22.56 32.36
N LEU A 124 -28.35 -21.48 31.56
CA LEU A 124 -29.37 -20.43 31.69
C LEU A 124 -30.78 -20.96 31.45
N SER A 125 -30.96 -21.91 30.52
CA SER A 125 -32.26 -22.55 30.25
C SER A 125 -32.78 -23.45 31.37
N LEU A 126 -31.95 -23.80 32.36
CA LEU A 126 -32.37 -24.56 33.55
C LEU A 126 -32.87 -23.65 34.69
N ILE A 127 -32.48 -22.38 34.66
CA ILE A 127 -32.89 -21.36 35.65
C ILE A 127 -34.18 -20.66 35.22
N ASN A 128 -34.40 -20.53 33.91
CA ASN A 128 -35.60 -19.93 33.31
C ASN A 128 -36.67 -20.99 33.03
#